data_AF-A0A4R5K3L3-F1
#
_entry.id   AF-A0A4R5K3L3-F1
#
_cell.length_a   1.000
_cell.length_b   1.000
_cell.length_c   1.000
_cell.angle_alpha   90.00
_cell.angle_beta   90.00
_cell.angle_gamma   90.00
#
_symmetry.space_group_name_H-M   'P 1'
#
loop_
_entity.id
_entity.type
_entity.pdbx_description
1 polymer ?
#
loop_
_entity_poly.entity_id
_entity_poly.type
_entity_poly.pdbx_seq_one_letter_code
_entity_poly.pdbx_strand_id
1 'polypeptide(L)'
;MSMKKLTLAALFAAALAGCGGSKDKAEELIEVSDLGKHYGTIVEIASAGYARQYPMLDREQIRNVIRDKVDQDDLKNQMAEIYADHFDDDELDLMIQANKHPEQTMAIILGSKEGRALAEKVMEVQTTVAQDMQEAMADSEADIIDALDDLKDELKG
;
A
#
# COMPACT_ATOMS: atom_id res chain seq x y z
N MET A 1 53.65 -16.54 3.73
CA MET A 1 52.35 -17.26 3.64
C MET A 1 51.26 -16.32 4.12
N SER A 2 50.30 -16.02 3.25
CA SER A 2 49.33 -14.93 3.37
C SER A 2 48.03 -15.45 4.02
N MET A 3 47.73 -15.04 5.25
CA MET A 3 46.50 -15.39 6.00
C MET A 3 45.63 -14.16 6.23
N LYS A 4 45.09 -13.57 5.16
CA LYS A 4 44.08 -12.48 5.25
C LYS A 4 43.00 -12.60 4.16
N LYS A 5 42.40 -13.78 3.99
CA LYS A 5 41.38 -14.00 2.94
C LYS A 5 40.11 -14.75 3.38
N LEU A 6 39.79 -14.78 4.68
CA LEU A 6 38.62 -15.54 5.17
C LEU A 6 37.56 -14.73 5.92
N THR A 7 37.68 -13.40 6.03
CA THR A 7 36.71 -12.56 6.73
C THR A 7 35.71 -11.83 5.83
N LEU A 8 35.86 -11.86 4.50
CA LEU A 8 35.00 -11.09 3.60
C LEU A 8 33.76 -11.85 3.09
N ALA A 9 33.72 -13.18 3.25
CA ALA A 9 32.62 -14.00 2.73
C ALA A 9 31.39 -14.05 3.67
N ALA A 10 31.53 -13.68 4.94
CA ALA A 10 30.41 -13.69 5.90
C ALA A 10 29.58 -12.38 5.89
N LEU A 11 30.08 -11.32 5.28
CA LEU A 11 29.42 -10.00 5.25
C LEU A 11 28.39 -9.86 4.10
N PHE A 12 28.39 -10.79 3.15
CA PHE A 12 27.46 -10.77 2.01
C PHE A 12 26.20 -11.63 2.18
N ALA A 13 26.08 -12.42 3.25
CA ALA A 13 24.88 -13.20 3.52
C ALA A 13 23.75 -12.39 4.17
N ALA A 14 24.05 -11.24 4.79
CA ALA A 14 23.04 -10.37 5.39
C ALA A 14 22.33 -9.46 4.37
N ALA A 15 22.92 -9.25 3.19
CA ALA A 15 22.34 -8.40 2.14
C ALA A 15 21.20 -9.09 1.36
N LEU A 16 21.08 -10.41 1.44
CA LEU A 16 20.04 -11.19 0.74
C LEU A 16 18.83 -11.55 1.62
N ALA A 17 18.90 -11.29 2.93
CA ALA A 17 17.74 -11.40 3.82
C ALA A 17 16.87 -10.13 3.84
N GLY A 18 17.40 -8.99 3.37
CA GLY A 18 16.74 -7.68 3.44
C GLY A 18 15.66 -7.40 2.38
N CYS A 19 15.45 -8.27 1.39
CA CYS A 19 14.30 -8.11 0.47
C CYS A 19 13.09 -8.97 0.84
N GLY A 20 13.26 -9.95 1.75
CA GLY A 20 12.14 -10.74 2.27
C GLY A 20 11.57 -10.15 3.57
N GLY A 21 12.44 -9.63 4.44
CA GLY A 21 12.05 -9.07 5.73
C GLY A 21 11.09 -7.88 5.62
N SER A 22 11.33 -6.98 4.66
CA SER A 22 10.53 -5.77 4.50
C SER A 22 9.13 -6.09 3.99
N LYS A 23 8.98 -7.08 3.10
CA LYS A 23 7.66 -7.54 2.64
C LYS A 23 6.84 -8.17 3.77
N ASP A 24 7.43 -9.07 4.56
CA ASP A 24 6.74 -9.67 5.71
C ASP A 24 6.30 -8.60 6.72
N LYS A 25 7.14 -7.57 6.95
CA LYS A 25 6.81 -6.44 7.83
C LYS A 25 5.76 -5.52 7.24
N ALA A 26 5.80 -5.27 5.94
CA ALA A 26 4.77 -4.50 5.27
C ALA A 26 3.42 -5.25 5.33
N GLU A 27 3.41 -6.56 5.11
CA GLU A 27 2.21 -7.40 5.31
C GLU A 27 1.68 -7.28 6.75
N GLU A 28 2.55 -7.37 7.77
CA GLU A 28 2.15 -7.14 9.17
C GLU A 28 1.57 -5.73 9.37
N LEU A 29 2.20 -4.68 8.82
CA LEU A 29 1.69 -3.30 8.87
C LEU A 29 0.29 -3.21 8.26
N ILE A 30 0.07 -3.85 7.12
CA ILE A 30 -1.21 -3.90 6.43
C ILE A 30 -2.26 -4.63 7.27
N GLU A 31 -1.91 -5.74 7.92
CA GLU A 31 -2.81 -6.50 8.79
C GLU A 31 -3.22 -5.75 10.07
N VAL A 32 -2.27 -5.05 10.69
CA VAL A 32 -2.52 -4.31 11.94
C VAL A 32 -3.15 -2.96 11.67
N SER A 33 -2.89 -2.38 10.48
CA SER A 33 -3.70 -1.30 9.97
C SER A 33 -5.11 -1.83 9.71
N ASP A 34 -6.12 -1.02 10.00
CA ASP A 34 -7.52 -1.42 9.86
C ASP A 34 -7.95 -1.49 8.37
N LEU A 35 -7.10 -2.00 7.49
CA LEU A 35 -7.24 -1.95 6.03
C LEU A 35 -8.51 -2.64 5.54
N GLY A 36 -8.99 -3.66 6.24
CA GLY A 36 -10.32 -4.22 6.01
C GLY A 36 -11.46 -3.21 6.19
N LYS A 37 -11.33 -2.28 7.15
CA LYS A 37 -12.26 -1.15 7.33
C LYS A 37 -12.00 -0.05 6.30
N HIS A 38 -10.77 0.09 5.82
CA HIS A 38 -10.41 1.08 4.79
C HIS A 38 -10.73 0.65 3.36
N TYR A 39 -10.85 -0.65 3.04
CA TYR A 39 -11.25 -1.11 1.70
C TYR A 39 -12.58 -0.50 1.27
N GLY A 40 -13.58 -0.48 2.16
CA GLY A 40 -14.85 0.21 1.90
C GLY A 40 -14.68 1.72 1.63
N THR A 41 -13.72 2.36 2.29
CA THR A 41 -13.38 3.77 2.05
C THR A 41 -12.70 3.96 0.68
N ILE A 42 -11.78 3.07 0.31
CA ILE A 42 -11.11 3.07 -1.00
C ILE A 42 -12.15 2.91 -2.11
N VAL A 43 -13.04 1.92 -1.98
CA VAL A 43 -14.15 1.71 -2.92
C VAL A 43 -15.03 2.95 -3.01
N GLU A 44 -15.36 3.63 -1.90
CA GLU A 44 -16.17 4.84 -1.93
C GLU A 44 -15.47 6.02 -2.63
N ILE A 45 -14.17 6.22 -2.37
CA ILE A 45 -13.37 7.27 -3.02
C ILE A 45 -13.28 7.01 -4.53
N ALA A 46 -12.95 5.78 -4.93
CA ALA A 46 -12.91 5.37 -6.34
C ALA A 46 -14.28 5.55 -7.00
N SER A 47 -15.36 5.10 -6.33
CA SER A 47 -16.74 5.25 -6.82
C SER A 47 -17.12 6.71 -7.05
N ALA A 48 -16.71 7.62 -6.17
CA ALA A 48 -16.95 9.05 -6.33
C ALA A 48 -16.21 9.64 -7.53
N GLY A 49 -15.03 9.10 -7.87
CA GLY A 49 -14.27 9.43 -9.08
C GLY A 49 -15.03 9.07 -10.35
N TYR A 50 -15.45 7.80 -10.47
CA TYR A 50 -16.17 7.32 -11.64
C TYR A 50 -17.59 7.88 -11.77
N ALA A 51 -18.29 8.15 -10.66
CA ALA A 51 -19.63 8.74 -10.70
C ALA A 51 -19.70 10.08 -11.43
N ARG A 52 -18.60 10.83 -11.49
CA ARG A 52 -18.51 12.07 -12.30
C ARG A 52 -18.48 11.79 -13.80
N GLN A 53 -17.87 10.67 -14.20
CA GLN A 53 -17.73 10.27 -15.60
C GLN A 53 -18.95 9.49 -16.11
N TYR A 54 -19.66 8.80 -15.20
CA TYR A 54 -20.84 7.99 -15.48
C TYR A 54 -22.09 8.52 -14.75
N PRO A 55 -22.61 9.72 -15.09
CA PRO A 55 -23.67 10.39 -14.34
C PRO A 55 -25.04 9.67 -14.39
N MET A 56 -25.18 8.67 -15.25
CA MET A 56 -26.40 7.88 -15.40
C MET A 56 -26.39 6.55 -14.63
N LEU A 57 -25.26 6.20 -14.03
CA LEU A 57 -25.13 5.02 -13.19
C LEU A 57 -25.36 5.42 -11.72
N ASP A 58 -26.13 4.61 -11.00
CA ASP A 58 -26.27 4.77 -9.56
C ASP A 58 -24.94 4.47 -8.87
N ARG A 59 -24.65 5.18 -7.77
CA ARG A 59 -23.40 4.95 -7.00
C ARG A 59 -23.22 3.50 -6.58
N GLU A 60 -24.31 2.80 -6.27
CA GLU A 60 -24.25 1.39 -5.88
C GLU A 60 -23.81 0.48 -7.04
N GLN A 61 -24.23 0.78 -8.27
CA GLN A 61 -23.78 0.04 -9.45
C GLN A 61 -22.27 0.21 -9.66
N ILE A 62 -21.78 1.44 -9.56
CA ILE A 62 -20.35 1.75 -9.69
C ILE A 62 -19.53 1.04 -8.59
N ARG A 63 -20.00 1.08 -7.34
CA ARG A 63 -19.35 0.35 -6.23
C ARG A 63 -19.26 -1.15 -6.50
N ASN A 64 -20.31 -1.74 -7.06
CA ASN A 64 -20.34 -3.17 -7.32
C ASN A 64 -19.36 -3.56 -8.43
N VAL A 65 -19.23 -2.75 -9.49
CA VAL A 65 -18.19 -2.94 -10.51
C VAL A 65 -16.80 -2.85 -9.88
N ILE A 66 -16.53 -1.82 -9.07
CA ILE A 66 -15.21 -1.68 -8.42
C ILE A 66 -14.91 -2.89 -7.52
N ARG A 67 -15.89 -3.37 -6.75
CA ARG A 67 -15.71 -4.58 -5.91
C ARG A 67 -15.50 -5.86 -6.72
N ASP A 68 -16.05 -5.93 -7.93
CA ASP A 68 -15.86 -7.06 -8.84
C ASP A 68 -14.47 -7.05 -9.48
N LYS A 69 -13.92 -5.86 -9.74
CA LYS A 69 -12.64 -5.69 -10.45
C LYS A 69 -11.43 -5.46 -9.55
N VAL A 70 -11.64 -5.05 -8.30
CA VAL A 70 -10.57 -4.78 -7.33
C VAL A 70 -10.71 -5.77 -6.17
N ASP A 71 -9.98 -6.88 -6.28
CA ASP A 71 -9.91 -7.86 -5.21
C ASP A 71 -9.23 -7.26 -3.97
N GLN A 72 -9.80 -7.55 -2.81
CA GLN A 72 -9.34 -6.96 -1.55
C GLN A 72 -7.97 -7.51 -1.13
N ASP A 73 -7.71 -8.79 -1.36
CA ASP A 73 -6.45 -9.42 -0.97
C ASP A 73 -5.34 -9.07 -1.96
N ASP A 74 -5.64 -8.96 -3.25
CA ASP A 74 -4.69 -8.42 -4.24
C ASP A 74 -4.32 -6.97 -3.91
N LEU A 75 -5.29 -6.12 -3.53
CA LEU A 75 -5.01 -4.76 -3.09
C LEU A 75 -4.10 -4.72 -1.85
N LYS A 76 -4.33 -5.59 -0.85
CA LYS A 76 -3.45 -5.68 0.32
C LYS A 76 -2.02 -6.08 -0.07
N ASN A 77 -1.88 -7.04 -0.98
CA ASN A 77 -0.58 -7.50 -1.45
C ASN A 77 0.17 -6.37 -2.19
N GLN A 78 -0.50 -5.64 -3.08
CA GLN A 78 0.08 -4.48 -3.77
C GLN A 78 0.50 -3.40 -2.77
N MET A 79 -0.34 -3.11 -1.77
CA MET A 79 0.02 -2.15 -0.73
C MET A 79 1.24 -2.61 0.07
N ALA A 80 1.33 -3.89 0.43
CA ALA A 80 2.49 -4.42 1.13
C ALA A 80 3.78 -4.29 0.29
N GLU A 81 3.71 -4.58 -1.01
CA GLU A 81 4.83 -4.43 -1.93
C GLU A 81 5.29 -2.97 -2.02
N ILE A 82 4.37 -2.03 -2.20
CA ILE A 82 4.70 -0.60 -2.26
C ILE A 82 5.33 -0.13 -0.94
N TYR A 83 4.80 -0.53 0.21
CA TYR A 83 5.41 -0.14 1.49
C TYR A 83 6.80 -0.78 1.67
N ALA A 84 7.01 -2.02 1.25
CA ALA A 84 8.30 -2.69 1.32
C ALA A 84 9.36 -2.09 0.38
N ASP A 85 8.94 -1.46 -0.72
CA ASP A 85 9.82 -0.76 -1.66
C ASP A 85 10.29 0.60 -1.14
N HIS A 86 9.46 1.26 -0.32
CA HIS A 86 9.77 2.60 0.21
C HIS A 86 10.32 2.59 1.63
N PHE A 87 10.04 1.57 2.43
CA PHE A 87 10.41 1.49 3.85
C PHE A 87 11.20 0.22 4.18
N ASP A 88 12.23 0.37 5.01
CA ASP A 88 13.00 -0.76 5.53
C ASP A 88 12.34 -1.41 6.75
N ASP A 89 12.87 -2.56 7.19
CA ASP A 89 12.32 -3.36 8.29
C ASP A 89 12.19 -2.54 9.60
N ASP A 90 13.17 -1.70 9.93
CA ASP A 90 13.19 -0.92 11.17
C ASP A 90 12.14 0.21 11.11
N GLU A 91 11.98 0.83 9.94
CA GLU A 91 10.96 1.84 9.67
C GLU A 91 9.55 1.24 9.74
N LEU A 92 9.33 0.09 9.10
CA LEU A 92 8.06 -0.64 9.14
C LEU A 92 7.71 -1.08 10.55
N ASP A 93 8.68 -1.54 11.35
CA ASP A 93 8.48 -1.88 12.76
C ASP A 93 8.04 -0.67 13.61
N LEU A 94 8.59 0.52 13.34
CA LEU A 94 8.14 1.75 13.99
C LEU A 94 6.72 2.13 13.57
N MET A 95 6.38 1.97 12.28
CA MET A 95 5.02 2.19 11.78
C MET A 95 4.01 1.22 12.43
N ILE A 96 4.36 -0.07 12.53
CA ILE A 96 3.55 -1.11 13.19
C ILE A 96 3.32 -0.74 14.66
N GLN A 97 4.36 -0.37 15.39
CA GLN A 97 4.24 0.03 16.79
C GLN A 97 3.35 1.27 16.96
N ALA A 98 3.54 2.27 16.10
CA ALA A 98 2.72 3.47 16.08
C ALA A 98 1.24 3.19 15.77
N ASN A 99 0.96 2.22 14.89
CA ASN A 99 -0.38 1.80 14.52
C ASN A 99 -1.07 1.01 15.65
N LYS A 100 -0.35 0.08 16.30
CA LYS A 100 -0.84 -0.69 17.46
C LYS A 100 -1.14 0.17 18.69
N HIS A 101 -0.51 1.34 18.82
CA HIS A 101 -0.64 2.26 19.95
C HIS A 101 -0.95 3.70 19.48
N PRO A 102 -2.15 3.96 18.93
CA PRO A 102 -2.51 5.26 18.35
C PRO A 102 -2.42 6.42 19.34
N GLU A 103 -2.67 6.17 20.63
CA GLU A 103 -2.55 7.15 21.70
C GLU A 103 -1.08 7.51 22.03
N GLN A 104 -0.12 6.71 21.57
CA GLN A 104 1.32 6.88 21.79
C GLN A 104 2.08 7.21 20.52
N THR A 105 1.43 7.27 19.35
CA THR A 105 2.07 7.51 18.05
C THR A 105 3.03 8.70 18.09
N MET A 106 2.61 9.84 18.66
CA MET A 106 3.47 11.02 18.77
C MET A 106 4.71 10.78 19.62
N ALA A 107 4.61 10.00 20.70
CA ALA A 107 5.74 9.65 21.54
C ALA A 107 6.68 8.65 20.84
N ILE A 108 6.14 7.68 20.10
CA ILE A 108 6.91 6.68 19.34
C ILE A 108 7.68 7.35 18.21
N ILE A 109 7.01 8.19 17.42
CA ILE A 109 7.58 8.84 16.24
C ILE A 109 8.48 10.02 16.62
N LEU A 110 8.05 10.92 17.50
CA LEU A 110 8.85 12.11 17.83
C LEU A 110 9.80 11.92 19.01
N GLY A 111 9.71 10.80 19.73
CA GLY A 111 10.52 10.50 20.91
C GLY A 111 11.94 10.02 20.61
N SER A 112 12.21 9.53 19.39
CA SER A 112 13.51 9.02 18.97
C SER A 112 14.06 9.79 17.75
N LYS A 113 15.35 9.58 17.44
CA LYS A 113 15.95 10.17 16.23
C LYS A 113 15.43 9.45 14.99
N GLU A 114 15.30 8.14 15.10
CA GLU A 114 14.85 7.21 14.06
C GLU A 114 13.39 7.50 13.68
N GLY A 115 12.51 7.70 14.66
CA GLY A 115 11.11 8.04 14.40
C GLY A 115 10.94 9.42 13.75
N ARG A 116 11.80 10.40 14.07
CA ARG A 116 11.79 11.71 13.40
C ARG A 116 12.26 11.61 11.96
N ALA A 117 13.31 10.82 11.71
CA ALA A 117 13.77 10.53 10.35
C ALA A 117 12.69 9.81 9.54
N LEU A 118 11.98 8.85 10.15
CA LEU A 118 10.82 8.20 9.54
C LEU A 118 9.72 9.21 9.20
N ALA A 119 9.39 10.14 10.11
CA ALA A 119 8.38 11.17 9.83
C ALA A 119 8.76 12.08 8.66
N GLU A 120 10.04 12.46 8.55
CA GLU A 120 10.56 13.23 7.42
C GLU A 120 10.47 12.42 6.12
N LYS A 121 10.87 11.14 6.15
CA LYS A 121 10.81 10.24 5.00
C LYS A 121 9.38 10.02 4.53
N VAL A 122 8.42 9.77 5.43
CA VAL A 122 7.00 9.63 5.07
C VAL A 122 6.52 10.86 4.30
N MET A 123 6.89 12.07 4.73
CA MET A 123 6.52 13.30 4.00
C MET A 123 7.21 13.43 2.64
N GLU A 124 8.43 12.91 2.48
CA GLU A 124 9.17 12.89 1.22
C GLU A 124 8.56 11.90 0.22
N VAL A 125 8.26 10.68 0.67
CA VAL A 125 7.82 9.58 -0.20
C VAL A 125 6.30 9.52 -0.37
N GLN A 126 5.50 10.28 0.40
CA GLN A 126 4.03 10.21 0.33
C GLN A 126 3.47 10.37 -1.09
N THR A 127 4.12 11.22 -1.91
CA THR A 127 3.63 11.50 -3.27
C THR A 127 3.96 10.33 -4.17
N THR A 128 5.15 9.77 -4.06
CA THR A 128 5.59 8.58 -4.80
C THR A 128 4.76 7.37 -4.42
N VAL A 129 4.57 7.09 -3.13
CA VAL A 129 3.69 6.00 -2.65
C VAL A 129 2.27 6.16 -3.21
N ALA A 130 1.73 7.39 -3.24
CA ALA A 130 0.42 7.63 -3.81
C ALA A 130 0.36 7.41 -5.33
N GLN A 131 1.44 7.71 -6.06
CA GLN A 131 1.57 7.45 -7.48
C GLN A 131 1.68 5.95 -7.76
N ASP A 132 2.53 5.23 -7.02
CA ASP A 132 2.70 3.78 -7.18
C ASP A 132 1.40 3.04 -6.86
N MET A 133 0.63 3.51 -5.87
CA MET A 133 -0.72 2.99 -5.62
C MET A 133 -1.68 3.23 -6.79
N GLN A 134 -1.62 4.39 -7.45
CA GLN A 134 -2.44 4.66 -8.62
C GLN A 134 -2.03 3.78 -9.80
N GLU A 135 -0.72 3.59 -10.02
CA GLU A 135 -0.20 2.72 -11.07
C GLU A 135 -0.58 1.25 -10.82
N ALA A 136 -0.49 0.76 -9.58
CA ALA A 136 -0.91 -0.58 -9.23
C ALA A 136 -2.41 -0.83 -9.44
N MET A 137 -3.23 0.23 -9.31
CA MET A 137 -4.66 0.19 -9.63
C MET A 137 -4.97 0.42 -11.11
N ALA A 138 -4.01 0.85 -11.93
CA ALA A 138 -4.24 1.15 -13.34
C ALA A 138 -4.58 -0.10 -14.17
N ASP A 139 -4.04 -1.25 -13.78
CA ASP A 139 -4.41 -2.53 -14.41
C ASP A 139 -5.90 -2.83 -14.23
N SER A 140 -6.45 -2.57 -13.03
CA SER A 140 -7.89 -2.68 -12.78
C SER A 140 -8.69 -1.53 -13.40
N GLU A 141 -8.08 -0.38 -13.68
CA GLU A 141 -8.78 0.79 -14.22
C GLU A 141 -9.38 0.51 -15.60
N ALA A 142 -8.65 -0.18 -16.49
CA ALA A 142 -9.17 -0.56 -17.81
C ALA A 142 -10.39 -1.49 -17.69
N ASP A 143 -10.29 -2.52 -16.85
CA ASP A 143 -11.39 -3.48 -16.62
C ASP A 143 -12.61 -2.82 -15.95
N ILE A 144 -12.40 -1.84 -15.08
CA ILE A 144 -13.47 -1.04 -14.48
C ILE A 144 -14.16 -0.18 -15.54
N ILE A 145 -13.39 0.51 -16.38
CA ILE A 145 -13.93 1.39 -17.44
C ILE A 145 -14.75 0.56 -18.42
N ASP A 146 -14.23 -0.57 -18.89
CA ASP A 146 -14.93 -1.45 -19.83
C ASP A 146 -16.26 -1.94 -19.22
N ALA A 147 -16.24 -2.41 -17.97
CA ALA A 147 -17.45 -2.87 -17.29
C ALA A 147 -18.48 -1.74 -17.02
N LEU A 148 -18.02 -0.52 -16.73
CA LEU A 148 -18.90 0.64 -16.56
C LEU A 148 -19.49 1.10 -17.91
N ASP A 149 -18.73 1.00 -19.00
CA ASP A 149 -19.18 1.29 -20.35
C ASP A 149 -20.23 0.28 -20.83
N ASP A 150 -20.01 -1.01 -20.60
CA ASP A 150 -20.99 -2.06 -20.88
C ASP A 150 -22.29 -1.80 -20.12
N LEU A 151 -22.20 -1.52 -18.81
CA LEU A 151 -23.37 -1.23 -17.98
C LEU A 151 -24.13 0.03 -18.45
N LYS A 152 -23.38 1.05 -18.86
CA LYS A 152 -23.95 2.29 -19.43
C LYS A 152 -24.70 2.01 -20.73
N ASP A 153 -24.17 1.13 -21.58
CA ASP A 153 -24.76 0.82 -22.88
C ASP A 153 -25.98 -0.10 -22.73
N GLU A 154 -25.96 -1.06 -21.80
CA GLU A 154 -27.14 -1.87 -21.43
C GLU A 154 -28.33 -1.01 -20.98
N LEU A 155 -28.08 0.09 -20.27
CA LEU A 155 -29.13 1.03 -19.86
C LEU A 155 -29.66 1.89 -21.01
N LYS A 156 -28.92 2.00 -22.13
CA LYS A 156 -29.31 2.75 -23.33
C LYS A 156 -30.03 1.89 -24.38
N GLY A 157 -29.82 0.56 -24.36
CA GLY A 157 -30.50 -0.41 -25.21
C GLY A 157 -29.65 -0.97 -26.33
#